data_AF-A0A2M6XXJ4-F1
#
_entry.id   AF-A0A2M6XXJ4-F1
#
_cell.length_a   1.000
_cell.length_b   1.000
_cell.length_c   1.000
_cell.angle_alpha   90.00
_cell.angle_beta   90.00
_cell.angle_gamma   90.00
#
_symmetry.space_group_name_H-M   'P 1'
#
loop_
_entity.id
_entity.type
_entity.pdbx_description
1 polymer ?
#
loop_
_entity_poly.entity_id
_entity_poly.type
_entity_poly.pdbx_seq_one_letter_code
_entity_poly.pdbx_strand_id
1 'polypeptide(L)'
;MKVIHLLGIAGVAEHERVSARHWAQRLEWPMVAVALWIVLQWYLEETGALSHAVARIADWLVWLAFLLETVILTVQVKDKRSYLFGNWLNLLIITAGFPWFWQFAPLIGMLRSVRLVIVLALLLRMSKSARKLLAQHRLGTTLIVAFFTMLLSGIIMSRVDPSIGDAWDGMWWAWVTMATVGYGDVVPHTGAGRL
;
A
#
# COMPACT_ATOMS: atom_id res chain seq x y z
N MET A 1 -1.17 21.74 -1.33
CA MET A 1 -1.87 21.31 -2.57
C MET A 1 -0.93 20.89 -3.72
N LYS A 2 0.33 21.37 -3.84
CA LYS A 2 1.22 21.09 -4.98
C LYS A 2 1.75 19.65 -5.11
N VAL A 3 2.14 18.99 -4.01
CA VAL A 3 2.74 17.62 -4.04
C VAL A 3 1.74 16.55 -4.51
N ILE A 4 0.46 16.78 -4.20
CA ILE A 4 -0.65 15.85 -4.47
C ILE A 4 -0.95 15.72 -5.96
N HIS A 5 -0.88 16.84 -6.69
CA HIS A 5 -1.02 16.89 -8.14
C HIS A 5 0.24 16.39 -8.84
N LEU A 6 1.43 16.68 -8.29
CA LEU A 6 2.71 16.19 -8.81
C LEU A 6 2.77 14.66 -8.83
N LEU A 7 2.27 13.99 -7.79
CA LEU A 7 2.23 12.52 -7.71
C LEU A 7 1.10 11.87 -8.53
N GLY A 8 0.19 12.64 -9.15
CA GLY A 8 -0.85 12.08 -10.01
C GLY A 8 -1.93 11.28 -9.28
N ILE A 9 -2.16 11.60 -8.02
CA ILE A 9 -3.08 10.91 -7.11
C ILE A 9 -4.09 11.89 -6.52
N ALA A 10 -4.56 12.86 -7.32
CA ALA A 10 -5.43 13.92 -6.85
C ALA A 10 -6.83 13.41 -6.45
N GLY A 11 -7.28 12.28 -6.98
CA GLY A 11 -8.62 11.74 -6.78
C GLY A 11 -9.69 12.60 -7.45
N VAL A 12 -10.93 12.46 -6.98
CA VAL A 12 -12.04 13.37 -7.36
C VAL A 12 -12.00 14.60 -6.45
N ALA A 13 -11.96 15.79 -7.04
CA ALA A 13 -11.81 17.02 -6.26
C ALA A 13 -13.05 17.34 -5.40
N GLU A 14 -12.85 18.01 -4.25
CA GLU A 14 -13.92 18.37 -3.30
C GLU A 14 -14.90 19.45 -3.80
N HIS A 15 -14.78 19.91 -5.04
CA HIS A 15 -15.76 20.79 -5.69
C HIS A 15 -16.49 20.09 -6.86
N GLU A 16 -16.17 18.83 -7.14
CA GLU A 16 -16.83 18.03 -8.17
C GLU A 16 -18.22 17.56 -7.72
N ARG A 17 -19.01 17.10 -8.71
CA ARG A 17 -20.39 16.62 -8.49
C ARG A 17 -20.46 15.60 -7.36
N VAL A 18 -21.53 15.69 -6.57
CA VAL A 18 -21.80 14.76 -5.46
C VAL A 18 -21.85 13.29 -5.94
N SER A 19 -22.38 13.06 -7.15
CA SER A 19 -22.37 11.74 -7.79
C SER A 19 -20.96 11.18 -7.99
N ALA A 20 -20.00 11.99 -8.45
CA ALA A 20 -18.63 11.58 -8.67
C ALA A 20 -17.94 11.15 -7.36
N ARG A 21 -18.26 11.82 -6.23
CA ARG A 21 -17.73 11.45 -4.91
C ARG A 21 -18.29 10.14 -4.38
N HIS A 22 -19.60 9.91 -4.52
CA HIS A 22 -20.22 8.66 -4.10
C HIS A 22 -19.69 7.47 -4.92
N TRP A 23 -19.52 7.65 -6.23
CA TRP A 23 -18.91 6.63 -7.08
C TRP A 23 -17.44 6.39 -6.72
N ALA A 24 -16.66 7.43 -6.43
CA ALA A 24 -15.29 7.28 -5.96
C ALA A 24 -15.20 6.44 -4.68
N GLN A 25 -15.99 6.76 -3.65
CA GLN A 25 -15.99 6.01 -2.39
C GLN A 25 -16.45 4.56 -2.55
N ARG A 26 -17.43 4.30 -3.42
CA ARG A 26 -17.90 2.93 -3.70
C ARG A 26 -16.87 2.10 -4.46
N LEU A 27 -16.13 2.74 -5.37
CA LEU A 27 -15.10 2.06 -6.17
C LEU A 27 -13.79 1.86 -5.38
N GLU A 28 -13.52 2.65 -4.33
CA GLU A 28 -12.33 2.45 -3.49
C GLU A 28 -12.22 1.02 -2.95
N TRP A 29 -13.29 0.46 -2.38
CA TRP A 29 -13.28 -0.88 -1.79
C TRP A 29 -13.01 -2.03 -2.78
N PRO A 30 -13.72 -2.13 -3.92
CA PRO A 30 -13.37 -3.07 -4.98
C PRO A 30 -11.92 -2.95 -5.44
N MET A 31 -11.39 -1.72 -5.55
CA MET A 31 -10.02 -1.51 -5.99
C MET A 31 -8.98 -1.96 -4.96
N VAL A 32 -9.28 -1.92 -3.65
CA VAL A 32 -8.46 -2.57 -2.61
C VAL A 32 -8.39 -4.07 -2.84
N ALA A 33 -9.54 -4.70 -3.06
CA ALA A 33 -9.60 -6.15 -3.26
C ALA A 33 -8.79 -6.55 -4.49
N VAL A 34 -8.87 -5.76 -5.58
CA VAL A 34 -8.05 -5.93 -6.78
C VAL A 34 -6.56 -5.75 -6.46
N ALA A 35 -6.17 -4.73 -5.69
CA ALA A 35 -4.77 -4.49 -5.33
C ALA A 35 -4.18 -5.63 -4.49
N LEU A 36 -4.93 -6.13 -3.49
CA LEU A 36 -4.54 -7.30 -2.70
C LEU A 36 -4.46 -8.57 -3.56
N TRP A 37 -5.41 -8.72 -4.49
CA TRP A 37 -5.41 -9.83 -5.44
C TRP A 37 -4.16 -9.83 -6.32
N ILE A 38 -3.67 -8.67 -6.78
CA ILE A 38 -2.41 -8.59 -7.56
C ILE A 38 -1.23 -9.19 -6.79
N VAL A 39 -1.11 -8.87 -5.49
CA VAL A 39 -0.04 -9.40 -4.63
C VAL A 39 -0.18 -10.90 -4.45
N LEU A 40 -1.40 -11.38 -4.19
CA LEU A 40 -1.68 -12.81 -4.05
C LEU A 40 -1.41 -13.57 -5.36
N GLN A 41 -1.85 -13.03 -6.49
CA GLN A 41 -1.63 -13.59 -7.81
C GLN A 41 -0.13 -13.71 -8.11
N TRP A 42 0.66 -12.68 -7.80
CA TRP A 42 2.12 -12.74 -7.97
C TRP A 42 2.75 -13.88 -7.16
N TYR A 43 2.35 -14.05 -5.90
CA TYR A 43 2.82 -15.15 -5.05
C TYR A 43 2.41 -16.54 -5.61
N LEU A 44 1.18 -16.66 -6.09
CA LEU A 44 0.65 -17.91 -6.65
C LEU A 44 1.28 -18.27 -8.00
N GLU A 45 1.66 -17.27 -8.81
CA GLU A 45 2.45 -17.47 -10.03
C GLU A 45 3.87 -17.96 -9.73
N GLU A 46 4.53 -17.38 -8.72
CA GLU A 46 5.90 -17.75 -8.32
C GLU A 46 5.97 -19.16 -7.71
N THR A 47 4.95 -19.55 -6.94
CA THR A 47 4.84 -20.90 -6.38
C THR A 47 4.38 -21.95 -7.40
N GLY A 48 4.10 -21.54 -8.64
CA GLY A 48 3.62 -22.44 -9.72
C GLY A 48 2.22 -23.00 -9.49
N ALA A 49 1.49 -22.52 -8.48
CA ALA A 49 0.15 -22.96 -8.15
C ALA A 49 -0.90 -22.49 -9.17
N LEU A 50 -0.63 -21.40 -9.90
CA LEU A 50 -1.47 -20.89 -10.98
C LEU A 50 -0.89 -21.24 -12.36
N SER A 51 -1.74 -21.83 -13.20
CA SER A 51 -1.45 -21.97 -14.63
C SER A 51 -1.33 -20.60 -15.31
N HIS A 52 -0.37 -20.46 -16.22
CA HIS A 52 -0.17 -19.24 -17.02
C HIS A 52 -1.43 -18.79 -17.78
N ALA A 53 -2.35 -19.70 -18.13
CA ALA A 53 -3.61 -19.34 -18.76
C ALA A 53 -4.55 -18.59 -17.81
N VAL A 54 -4.63 -19.04 -16.55
CA VAL A 54 -5.48 -18.42 -15.52
C VAL A 54 -4.89 -17.08 -15.08
N ALA A 55 -3.57 -17.00 -14.91
CA ALA A 55 -2.86 -15.76 -14.64
C ALA A 55 -3.15 -14.68 -15.70
N ARG A 56 -3.13 -15.05 -16.99
CA ARG A 56 -3.48 -14.11 -18.08
C ARG A 56 -4.92 -13.60 -17.99
N ILE A 57 -5.87 -14.47 -17.66
CA ILE A 57 -7.28 -14.05 -17.49
C ILE A 57 -7.41 -13.09 -16.30
N ALA A 58 -6.74 -13.39 -15.19
CA ALA A 58 -6.72 -12.52 -14.02
C ALA A 58 -6.11 -11.14 -14.33
N ASP A 59 -5.01 -11.08 -15.08
CA ASP A 59 -4.40 -9.84 -15.53
C ASP A 59 -5.36 -8.97 -16.34
N TRP A 60 -6.10 -9.57 -17.27
CA TRP A 60 -7.14 -8.87 -18.04
C TRP A 60 -8.27 -8.35 -17.16
N LEU A 61 -8.73 -9.13 -16.18
CA LEU A 61 -9.77 -8.71 -15.24
C LEU A 61 -9.31 -7.53 -14.38
N VAL A 62 -8.09 -7.60 -13.85
CA VAL A 62 -7.48 -6.50 -13.07
C VAL A 62 -7.38 -5.24 -13.92
N TRP A 63 -6.85 -5.35 -15.14
CA TRP A 63 -6.72 -4.20 -16.04
C TRP A 63 -8.09 -3.60 -16.39
N LEU A 64 -9.08 -4.43 -16.67
CA LEU A 64 -10.44 -3.99 -16.96
C LEU A 64 -11.10 -3.29 -15.76
N ALA A 65 -10.83 -3.73 -14.53
CA ALA A 65 -11.30 -3.04 -13.33
C ALA A 65 -10.73 -1.61 -13.23
N PHE A 66 -9.42 -1.43 -13.46
CA PHE A 66 -8.79 -0.10 -13.49
C PHE A 66 -9.32 0.80 -14.60
N LEU A 67 -9.55 0.21 -15.78
CA LEU A 67 -10.12 0.92 -16.91
C LEU A 67 -11.53 1.39 -16.59
N LEU A 68 -12.40 0.51 -16.09
CA LEU A 68 -13.78 0.82 -15.72
C LEU A 68 -13.84 1.89 -14.63
N GLU A 69 -13.02 1.78 -13.59
CA GLU A 69 -12.92 2.80 -12.54
C GLU A 69 -12.61 4.17 -13.16
N THR A 70 -11.57 4.23 -13.98
CA THR A 70 -11.12 5.49 -14.58
C THR A 70 -12.16 6.06 -15.55
N VAL A 71 -12.82 5.23 -16.35
CA VAL A 71 -13.89 5.65 -17.27
C VAL A 71 -15.10 6.17 -16.50
N ILE A 72 -15.60 5.44 -15.51
CA ILE A 72 -16.76 5.84 -14.71
C ILE A 72 -16.51 7.19 -14.03
N LEU A 73 -15.34 7.35 -13.40
CA LEU A 73 -15.00 8.61 -12.73
C LEU A 73 -14.80 9.76 -13.72
N THR A 74 -14.18 9.51 -14.88
CA THR A 74 -13.99 10.53 -15.93
C THR A 74 -15.31 10.99 -16.54
N VAL A 75 -16.30 10.10 -16.69
CA VAL A 75 -17.64 10.45 -17.20
C VAL A 75 -18.42 11.30 -16.18
N GLN A 76 -18.21 11.07 -14.88
CA GLN A 76 -18.94 11.77 -13.83
C GLN A 76 -18.39 13.16 -13.51
N VAL A 77 -17.11 13.41 -13.79
CA VAL A 77 -16.42 14.68 -13.53
C VAL A 77 -16.76 15.73 -14.59
N LYS A 78 -16.90 17.01 -14.18
CA LYS A 78 -17.18 18.13 -15.09
C LYS A 78 -16.00 18.44 -16.02
N ASP A 79 -14.78 18.52 -15.48
CA ASP A 79 -13.57 18.81 -16.25
C ASP A 79 -12.69 17.56 -16.40
N LYS A 80 -12.93 16.83 -17.50
CA LYS A 80 -12.22 15.59 -17.83
C LYS A 80 -10.70 15.79 -17.94
N ARG A 81 -10.25 16.93 -18.46
CA ARG A 81 -8.83 17.20 -18.67
C ARG A 81 -8.13 17.40 -17.33
N SER A 82 -8.70 18.26 -16.47
CA SER A 82 -8.18 18.49 -15.13
C SER A 82 -8.11 17.19 -14.31
N TYR A 83 -9.13 16.33 -14.43
CA TYR A 83 -9.15 15.02 -13.78
C TYR A 83 -8.04 14.08 -14.26
N LEU A 84 -7.86 13.95 -15.58
CA LEU A 84 -6.86 13.04 -16.15
C LEU A 84 -5.42 13.52 -15.86
N PHE A 85 -5.15 14.83 -15.95
CA PHE A 85 -3.85 15.39 -15.58
C PHE A 85 -3.59 15.33 -14.07
N GLY A 86 -4.63 15.45 -13.24
CA GLY A 86 -4.53 15.28 -11.79
C GLY A 86 -4.35 13.81 -11.36
N ASN A 87 -4.79 12.86 -12.19
CA ASN A 87 -4.74 11.42 -11.95
C ASN A 87 -3.88 10.69 -13.00
N TRP A 88 -2.79 11.30 -13.44
CA TRP A 88 -1.91 10.73 -14.47
C TRP A 88 -1.33 9.37 -14.06
N LEU A 89 -1.25 9.07 -12.76
CA LEU A 89 -0.84 7.76 -12.26
C LEU A 89 -1.81 6.65 -12.68
N ASN A 90 -3.13 6.91 -12.70
CA ASN A 90 -4.11 5.93 -13.19
C ASN A 90 -3.90 5.64 -14.69
N LEU A 91 -3.60 6.68 -15.47
CA LEU A 91 -3.26 6.51 -16.88
C LEU A 91 -2.00 5.67 -17.03
N LEU A 92 -0.95 5.96 -16.25
CA LEU A 92 0.28 5.17 -16.23
C LEU A 92 -0.01 3.71 -15.89
N ILE A 93 -0.81 3.43 -14.86
CA ILE A 93 -1.20 2.07 -14.45
C ILE A 93 -1.93 1.34 -15.59
N ILE A 94 -2.89 2.00 -16.26
CA ILE A 94 -3.62 1.40 -17.39
C ILE A 94 -2.68 1.15 -18.57
N THR A 95 -1.78 2.08 -18.89
CA THR A 95 -0.86 1.93 -20.03
C THR A 95 0.24 0.90 -19.76
N ALA A 96 0.84 0.91 -18.56
CA ALA A 96 1.91 0.00 -18.18
C ALA A 96 1.38 -1.40 -17.83
N GLY A 97 0.17 -1.47 -17.27
CA GLY A 97 -0.51 -2.72 -16.91
C GLY A 97 -1.22 -3.40 -18.08
N PHE A 98 -1.13 -2.88 -19.31
CA PHE A 98 -1.84 -3.44 -20.45
C PHE A 98 -1.36 -4.88 -20.77
N PRO A 99 -2.21 -5.93 -20.59
CA PRO A 99 -1.78 -7.34 -20.59
C PRO A 99 -1.07 -7.79 -21.88
N TRP A 100 -1.35 -7.14 -23.00
CA TRP A 100 -0.70 -7.42 -24.28
C TRP A 100 0.82 -7.22 -24.22
N PHE A 101 1.33 -6.18 -23.53
CA PHE A 101 2.78 -5.97 -23.40
C PHE A 101 3.47 -7.11 -22.65
N TRP A 102 2.76 -7.69 -21.68
CA TRP A 102 3.24 -8.77 -20.83
C TRP A 102 3.29 -10.12 -21.54
N GLN A 103 2.47 -10.30 -22.58
CA GLN A 103 2.42 -11.53 -23.37
C GLN A 103 3.67 -11.73 -24.26
N PHE A 104 4.32 -10.65 -24.70
CA PHE A 104 5.54 -10.70 -25.52
C PHE A 104 6.84 -10.53 -24.71
N ALA A 105 6.73 -10.28 -23.41
CA ALA A 105 7.86 -10.15 -22.50
C ALA A 105 8.19 -11.40 -21.62
N PRO A 106 8.05 -12.67 -22.07
CA PRO A 106 8.45 -13.80 -21.23
C PRO A 106 9.95 -13.80 -20.85
N LEU A 107 10.82 -13.18 -21.66
CA LEU A 107 12.27 -13.20 -21.45
C LEU A 107 12.81 -12.16 -20.46
N ILE A 108 12.01 -11.19 -20.02
CA ILE A 108 12.48 -10.12 -19.14
C ILE A 108 11.72 -10.24 -17.82
N GLY A 109 12.21 -11.11 -16.93
CA GLY A 109 11.66 -11.24 -15.56
C GLY A 109 11.59 -9.90 -14.82
N MET A 110 12.47 -8.94 -15.15
CA MET A 110 12.47 -7.57 -14.62
C MET A 110 11.19 -6.79 -14.93
N LEU A 111 10.53 -7.06 -16.04
CA LEU A 111 9.25 -6.44 -16.34
C LEU A 111 8.26 -6.85 -15.23
N ARG A 112 8.21 -8.11 -14.76
CA ARG A 112 7.24 -8.52 -13.71
C ARG A 112 7.34 -7.66 -12.45
N SER A 113 8.54 -7.17 -12.12
CA SER A 113 8.78 -6.27 -10.99
C SER A 113 8.10 -4.89 -11.14
N VAL A 114 7.80 -4.44 -12.36
CA VAL A 114 7.00 -3.22 -12.60
C VAL A 114 5.59 -3.38 -12.03
N ARG A 115 5.05 -4.61 -11.97
CA ARG A 115 3.75 -4.89 -11.33
C ARG A 115 3.78 -4.56 -9.83
N LEU A 116 4.90 -4.80 -9.14
CA LEU A 116 5.09 -4.38 -7.74
C LEU A 116 5.15 -2.86 -7.61
N VAL A 117 5.77 -2.17 -8.57
CA VAL A 117 5.74 -0.70 -8.62
C VAL A 117 4.32 -0.18 -8.80
N ILE A 118 3.48 -0.84 -9.61
CA ILE A 118 2.05 -0.53 -9.76
C ILE A 118 1.31 -0.76 -8.43
N VAL A 119 1.53 -1.88 -7.74
CA VAL A 119 0.93 -2.12 -6.41
C VAL A 119 1.34 -1.05 -5.42
N LEU A 120 2.63 -0.70 -5.38
CA LEU A 120 3.14 0.35 -4.50
C LEU A 120 2.50 1.71 -4.84
N ALA A 121 2.40 2.04 -6.13
CA ALA A 121 1.72 3.24 -6.61
C ALA A 121 0.24 3.28 -6.19
N LEU A 122 -0.46 2.13 -6.22
CA LEU A 122 -1.82 1.99 -5.72
C LEU A 122 -1.91 2.19 -4.22
N LEU A 123 -1.05 1.54 -3.44
CA LEU A 123 -0.98 1.71 -2.00
C LEU A 123 -0.72 3.18 -1.63
N LEU A 124 0.17 3.86 -2.35
CA LEU A 124 0.44 5.29 -2.17
C LEU A 124 -0.75 6.18 -2.54
N ARG A 125 -1.50 5.84 -3.61
CA ARG A 125 -2.76 6.52 -3.97
C ARG A 125 -3.79 6.38 -2.86
N MET A 126 -4.00 5.16 -2.36
CA MET A 126 -4.91 4.85 -1.27
C MET A 126 -4.46 5.44 0.06
N SER A 127 -3.15 5.63 0.23
CA SER A 127 -2.57 6.26 1.41
C SER A 127 -3.09 7.67 1.65
N LYS A 128 -3.72 8.35 0.68
CA LYS A 128 -4.37 9.65 0.92
C LYS A 128 -5.71 9.54 1.61
N SER A 129 -6.56 8.58 1.21
CA SER A 129 -7.81 8.31 1.91
C SER A 129 -7.49 7.80 3.33
N ALA A 130 -6.50 6.90 3.45
CA ALA A 130 -5.95 6.50 4.73
C ALA A 130 -5.35 7.69 5.49
N ARG A 131 -4.49 8.53 4.90
CA ARG A 131 -3.87 9.70 5.55
C ARG A 131 -4.89 10.75 5.95
N LYS A 132 -5.99 10.93 5.21
CA LYS A 132 -7.10 11.79 5.61
C LYS A 132 -7.79 11.23 6.86
N LEU A 133 -8.03 9.91 6.90
CA LEU A 133 -8.56 9.22 8.09
C LEU A 133 -7.58 9.26 9.28
N LEU A 134 -6.28 9.03 9.05
CA LEU A 134 -5.22 9.09 10.06
C LEU A 134 -4.99 10.53 10.57
N ALA A 135 -5.08 11.54 9.71
CA ALA A 135 -4.97 12.94 10.09
C ALA A 135 -6.22 13.43 10.84
N GLN A 136 -7.40 12.89 10.53
CA GLN A 136 -8.65 13.22 11.23
C GLN A 136 -8.71 12.67 12.67
N HIS A 137 -8.02 11.57 12.99
CA HIS A 137 -8.16 10.86 14.27
C HIS A 137 -6.96 10.96 15.23
N ARG A 138 -6.08 11.97 15.10
CA ARG A 138 -4.82 12.09 15.88
C ARG A 138 -3.90 10.85 15.82
N LEU A 139 -4.18 9.89 14.92
CA LEU A 139 -3.40 8.66 14.74
C LEU A 139 -1.94 8.97 14.43
N GLY A 140 -1.65 10.04 13.69
CA GLY A 140 -0.28 10.49 13.46
C GLY A 140 0.48 10.80 14.75
N THR A 141 -0.16 11.49 15.70
CA THR A 141 0.43 11.77 17.02
C THR A 141 0.59 10.49 17.83
N THR A 142 -0.42 9.60 17.82
CA THR A 142 -0.34 8.31 18.50
C THR A 142 0.79 7.44 17.96
N LEU A 143 0.99 7.39 16.64
CA LEU A 143 2.08 6.63 16.00
C LEU A 143 3.45 7.22 16.34
N ILE A 144 3.58 8.55 16.36
CA ILE A 144 4.82 9.22 16.75
C ILE A 144 5.13 8.92 18.22
N VAL A 145 4.17 9.05 19.12
CA VAL A 145 4.34 8.73 20.54
C VAL A 145 4.68 7.26 20.72
N ALA A 146 3.95 6.35 20.06
CA ALA A 146 4.22 4.91 20.12
C ALA A 146 5.64 4.59 19.62
N PHE A 147 6.09 5.22 18.54
CA PHE A 147 7.44 5.06 18.00
C PHE A 147 8.52 5.55 18.98
N PHE A 148 8.34 6.73 19.58
CA PHE A 148 9.29 7.23 20.58
C PHE A 148 9.29 6.39 21.86
N THR A 149 8.11 5.96 22.33
CA THR A 149 7.98 5.06 23.48
C THR A 149 8.70 3.74 23.18
N MET A 150 8.51 3.16 22.00
CA MET A 150 9.18 1.93 21.58
C MET A 150 10.71 2.09 21.58
N LEU A 151 11.23 3.16 20.97
CA LEU A 151 12.67 3.44 20.95
C LEU A 151 13.23 3.57 22.37
N LEU A 152 12.56 4.35 23.21
CA LEU A 152 12.99 4.60 24.58
C LEU A 152 12.95 3.31 25.40
N SER A 153 11.86 2.54 25.30
CA SER A 153 11.73 1.24 25.95
C SER A 153 12.83 0.28 25.53
N GLY A 154 13.15 0.20 24.23
CA GLY A 154 14.22 -0.67 23.75
C GLY A 154 15.61 -0.28 24.28
N ILE A 155 15.92 1.02 24.31
CA ILE A 155 17.18 1.53 24.87
C ILE A 155 17.25 1.26 26.38
N ILE A 156 16.18 1.53 27.12
CA ILE A 156 16.12 1.25 28.57
C ILE A 156 16.32 -0.26 28.80
N MET A 157 15.66 -1.10 28.01
CA MET A 157 15.72 -2.54 28.16
C MET A 157 17.14 -3.09 27.95
N SER A 158 17.86 -2.60 26.94
CA SER A 158 19.27 -2.96 26.70
C SER A 158 20.20 -2.62 27.87
N ARG A 159 19.78 -1.74 28.79
CA ARG A 159 20.55 -1.36 29.98
C ARG A 159 20.06 -2.06 31.24
N VAL A 160 18.78 -2.37 31.32
CA VAL A 160 18.16 -3.05 32.47
C VAL A 160 18.48 -4.54 32.44
N ASP A 161 18.46 -5.16 31.27
CA ASP A 161 18.75 -6.58 31.11
C ASP A 161 19.92 -6.82 30.15
N PRO A 162 21.09 -7.26 30.68
CA PRO A 162 22.24 -7.62 29.85
C PRO A 162 21.96 -8.74 28.83
N SER A 163 20.91 -9.54 29.01
CA SER A 163 20.55 -10.62 28.09
C SER A 163 19.96 -10.13 26.76
N ILE A 164 19.50 -8.87 26.72
CA ILE A 164 18.97 -8.24 25.51
C ILE A 164 20.10 -7.97 24.51
N GLY A 165 21.34 -7.78 24.99
CA GLY A 165 22.46 -7.37 24.15
C GLY A 165 22.60 -5.86 24.07
N ASP A 166 22.78 -5.33 22.86
CA ASP A 166 22.95 -3.90 22.61
C ASP A 166 21.64 -3.16 22.32
N ALA A 167 21.72 -1.83 22.17
CA ALA A 167 20.55 -0.98 22.01
C ALA A 167 19.71 -1.33 20.77
N TRP A 168 20.34 -1.90 19.74
CA TRP A 168 19.65 -2.36 18.54
C TRP A 168 18.75 -3.56 18.81
N ASP A 169 19.26 -4.56 19.54
CA ASP A 169 18.50 -5.73 19.95
C ASP A 169 17.38 -5.38 20.93
N GLY A 170 17.61 -4.41 21.82
CA GLY A 170 16.56 -3.85 22.67
C GLY A 170 15.44 -3.17 21.88
N MET A 171 15.77 -2.42 20.82
CA MET A 171 14.79 -1.83 19.90
C MET A 171 14.04 -2.90 19.09
N TRP A 172 14.72 -3.94 18.64
CA TRP A 172 14.10 -5.09 17.97
C TRP A 172 13.09 -5.79 18.89
N TRP A 173 13.51 -6.10 20.12
CA TRP A 173 12.63 -6.66 21.15
C TRP A 173 11.40 -5.77 21.37
N ALA A 174 11.59 -4.46 21.60
CA ALA A 174 10.49 -3.53 21.82
C ALA A 174 9.52 -3.47 20.63
N TRP A 175 10.04 -3.51 19.39
CA TRP A 175 9.21 -3.57 18.18
C TRP A 175 8.37 -4.86 18.13
N VAL A 176 9.01 -6.01 18.30
CA VAL A 176 8.37 -7.34 18.22
C VAL A 176 7.33 -7.53 19.32
N THR A 177 7.60 -7.03 20.53
CA THR A 177 6.67 -7.07 21.66
C THR A 177 5.51 -6.10 21.46
N MET A 178 5.76 -4.84 21.07
CA MET A 178 4.71 -3.85 20.85
C MET A 178 3.79 -4.22 19.67
N ALA A 179 4.34 -4.84 18.63
CA ALA A 179 3.59 -5.40 17.51
C ALA A 179 2.87 -6.71 17.82
N THR A 180 2.98 -7.22 19.05
CA THR A 180 2.37 -8.49 19.51
C THR A 180 2.81 -9.72 18.71
N VAL A 181 3.99 -9.69 18.09
CA VAL A 181 4.53 -10.80 17.29
C VAL A 181 5.21 -11.84 18.19
N GLY A 182 6.14 -11.40 19.05
CA GLY A 182 6.78 -12.25 20.05
C GLY A 182 7.58 -13.44 19.50
N TYR A 183 8.58 -13.21 18.64
CA TYR A 183 9.41 -14.29 18.07
C TYR A 183 10.13 -15.15 19.13
N GLY A 184 10.52 -14.55 20.27
CA GLY A 184 11.18 -15.25 21.37
C GLY A 184 12.69 -15.47 21.17
N ASP A 185 13.27 -14.83 20.16
CA ASP A 185 14.70 -14.80 19.85
C ASP A 185 15.50 -13.88 20.80
N VAL A 186 14.92 -12.73 21.15
CA VAL A 186 15.47 -11.79 22.14
C VAL A 186 14.43 -11.59 23.23
N VAL A 187 14.76 -11.92 24.47
CA VAL A 187 13.85 -11.80 25.64
C VAL A 187 14.60 -11.44 26.92
N PRO A 188 13.95 -10.74 27.86
CA PRO A 188 14.53 -10.48 29.17
C PRO A 188 14.56 -11.72 30.05
N HIS A 189 15.72 -11.98 30.65
CA HIS A 189 15.95 -13.10 31.56
C HIS A 189 16.00 -12.67 33.03
N THR A 190 16.25 -11.40 33.31
CA THR A 190 16.29 -10.85 34.65
C THR A 190 14.88 -10.60 35.20
N GLY A 191 14.75 -10.65 36.53
CA GLY A 191 13.50 -10.29 37.20
C GLY A 191 13.11 -8.83 36.94
N ALA A 192 14.09 -7.93 36.86
CA ALA A 192 13.87 -6.51 36.59
C ALA A 192 13.43 -6.24 35.13
N GLY A 193 13.98 -6.96 34.15
CA GLY A 193 13.56 -6.82 32.75
C GLY A 193 12.18 -7.43 32.47
N ARG A 194 11.74 -8.41 33.26
CA ARG A 194 10.40 -8.99 33.11
C ARG A 194 9.28 -8.15 33.71
N LEU A 195 9.61 -7.22 34.60
CA LEU A 195 8.68 -6.28 35.24
C LEU A 195 8.45 -5.06 34.33
#